data_AF-A0A6J5ZMK9-F1
#
_entry.id   AF-A0A6J5ZMK9-F1
#
_cell.length_a   1.000
_cell.length_b   1.000
_cell.length_c   1.000
_cell.angle_alpha   90.00
_cell.angle_beta   90.00
_cell.angle_gamma   90.00
#
_symmetry.space_group_name_H-M   'P 1'
#
loop_
_entity.id
_entity.type
_entity.pdbx_description
1 polymer ?
#
loop_
_entity_poly.entity_id
_entity_poly.type
_entity_poly.pdbx_seq_one_letter_code
_entity_poly.pdbx_strand_id
1 'polypeptide(L)'
;MIHAIELRPGGGAKIARSAGTSVQLVAKEGQYAQLRMPSGEIRNVDARCRATIGEVGNAEQSNINWGKAGRMRWKGKRPTVRGVAMNPVDHPHGGGEGKTSGGRHPVNPAGKPEGRTRAANKASDKMIVRRRKTGKKR
;
A
#
# COMPACT_ATOMS: atom_id res chain seq x y z
N MET A 1 -9.45 -18.97 4.87
CA MET A 1 -9.01 -17.56 4.86
C MET A 1 -8.54 -17.17 6.25
N ILE A 2 -7.52 -16.33 6.36
CA ILE A 2 -6.98 -15.83 7.64
C ILE A 2 -6.74 -14.31 7.59
N HIS A 3 -6.76 -13.65 8.74
CA HIS A 3 -6.46 -12.23 8.89
C HIS A 3 -5.72 -11.96 10.22
N ALA A 4 -5.33 -10.70 10.48
CA ALA A 4 -4.60 -10.31 11.68
C ALA A 4 -3.36 -11.19 11.98
N ILE A 5 -2.45 -11.28 11.00
CA ILE A 5 -1.31 -12.20 11.05
C ILE A 5 -0.07 -11.50 11.60
N GLU A 6 0.67 -12.18 12.48
CA GLU A 6 1.97 -11.73 12.96
C GLU A 6 3.07 -11.90 11.91
N LEU A 7 4.09 -11.03 11.93
CA LEU A 7 5.25 -11.17 11.04
C LEU A 7 6.42 -11.93 11.69
N ARG A 8 6.50 -11.86 13.02
CA ARG A 8 7.43 -12.59 13.87
C ARG A 8 6.64 -13.16 15.04
N PRO A 9 6.99 -14.33 15.57
CA PRO A 9 6.26 -14.93 16.68
C PRO A 9 6.20 -13.98 17.88
N GLY A 10 4.99 -13.67 18.36
CA GLY A 10 4.79 -12.75 19.49
C GLY A 10 4.97 -11.27 19.16
N GLY A 11 5.20 -10.91 17.90
CA GLY A 11 5.35 -9.51 17.45
C GLY A 11 4.04 -8.75 17.25
N GLY A 12 2.91 -9.39 17.54
CA GLY A 12 1.56 -8.85 17.34
C GLY A 12 1.13 -8.79 15.87
N ALA A 13 -0.18 -8.74 15.66
CA ALA A 13 -0.78 -8.74 14.33
C ALA A 13 -0.41 -7.49 13.53
N LYS A 14 0.13 -7.68 12.31
CA LYS A 14 0.51 -6.59 11.39
C LYS A 14 -0.19 -6.67 10.04
N ILE A 15 -0.43 -7.89 9.54
CA ILE A 15 -0.95 -8.13 8.18
C ILE A 15 -2.48 -8.31 8.21
N ALA A 16 -3.16 -7.79 7.19
CA ALA A 16 -4.60 -7.94 6.97
C ALA A 16 -5.45 -7.51 8.18
N ARG A 17 -5.39 -6.22 8.53
CA ARG A 17 -6.17 -5.59 9.61
C ARG A 17 -7.27 -4.65 9.10
N SER A 18 -7.26 -4.33 7.81
CA SER A 18 -8.21 -3.38 7.23
C SER A 18 -9.53 -4.06 6.94
N ALA A 19 -10.61 -3.28 6.92
CA ALA A 19 -11.95 -3.73 6.55
C ALA A 19 -11.95 -4.50 5.22
N GLY A 20 -12.65 -5.63 5.16
CA GLY A 20 -12.75 -6.50 3.99
C GLY A 20 -11.44 -7.19 3.56
N THR A 21 -10.36 -7.10 4.35
CA THR A 21 -9.10 -7.75 3.97
C THR A 21 -8.98 -9.15 4.54
N SER A 22 -8.39 -10.04 3.74
CA SER A 22 -8.07 -11.40 4.13
C SER A 22 -6.83 -11.89 3.38
N VAL A 23 -6.23 -12.96 3.89
CA VAL A 23 -5.04 -13.62 3.35
C VAL A 23 -5.34 -15.08 3.14
N GLN A 24 -4.82 -15.63 2.05
CA GLN A 24 -4.88 -17.05 1.77
C GLN A 24 -3.57 -17.70 2.20
N LEU A 25 -3.66 -18.69 3.09
CA LEU A 25 -2.58 -19.63 3.37
C LEU A 25 -2.48 -20.59 2.17
N VAL A 26 -1.33 -20.62 1.50
CA VAL A 26 -1.12 -21.40 0.27
C VAL A 26 -0.51 -22.75 0.60
N ALA A 27 0.56 -22.74 1.39
CA ALA A 27 1.31 -23.93 1.75
C ALA A 27 2.01 -23.72 3.10
N LYS A 28 2.40 -24.83 3.73
CA LYS A 28 3.27 -24.84 4.91
C LYS A 28 4.43 -25.78 4.60
N GLU A 29 5.64 -25.27 4.63
CA GLU A 29 6.86 -26.01 4.30
C GLU A 29 7.90 -25.76 5.40
N GLY A 30 8.25 -26.84 6.12
CA GLY A 30 9.17 -26.77 7.26
C GLY A 30 8.77 -25.71 8.29
N GLN A 31 9.68 -24.77 8.55
CA GLN A 31 9.49 -23.68 9.51
C GLN A 31 8.68 -22.50 8.98
N TYR A 32 8.32 -22.48 7.70
CA TYR A 32 7.67 -21.36 7.06
C TYR A 32 6.28 -21.71 6.50
N ALA A 33 5.36 -20.77 6.64
CA ALA A 33 4.06 -20.75 5.98
C ALA A 33 4.09 -19.76 4.83
N GLN A 34 3.63 -20.18 3.66
CA GLN A 34 3.52 -19.34 2.48
C GLN A 34 2.14 -18.68 2.42
N LEU A 35 2.14 -17.35 2.41
CA LEU A 35 0.95 -16.52 2.42
C LEU A 35 0.80 -15.76 1.10
N ARG A 36 -0.41 -15.76 0.54
CA ARG A 36 -0.81 -14.86 -0.52
C ARG A 36 -1.46 -13.62 0.09
N MET A 37 -0.73 -12.52 0.03
CA MET A 37 -1.09 -11.23 0.60
C MET A 37 -2.29 -10.60 -0.15
N PRO A 38 -3.01 -9.63 0.45
CA PRO A 38 -4.10 -8.92 -0.25
C PRO A 38 -3.62 -8.17 -1.50
N SER A 39 -2.33 -7.81 -1.55
CA SER A 39 -1.68 -7.20 -2.72
C SER A 39 -1.41 -8.18 -3.87
N GLY A 40 -1.64 -9.48 -3.66
CA GLY A 40 -1.28 -10.56 -4.59
C GLY A 40 0.20 -10.99 -4.54
N GLU A 41 1.01 -10.37 -3.66
CA GLU A 41 2.35 -10.82 -3.30
C GLU A 41 2.31 -12.19 -2.61
N ILE A 42 3.29 -13.05 -2.88
CA ILE A 42 3.49 -14.32 -2.16
C ILE A 42 4.70 -14.18 -1.25
N ARG A 43 4.52 -14.46 0.04
CA ARG A 43 5.51 -14.23 1.08
C ARG A 43 5.52 -15.37 2.10
N ASN A 44 6.72 -15.77 2.51
CA ASN A 44 6.93 -16.71 3.60
C ASN A 44 6.92 -15.98 4.95
N VAL A 45 6.32 -16.61 5.96
CA VAL A 45 6.25 -16.15 7.35
C VAL A 45 6.55 -17.34 8.26
N ASP A 46 7.18 -17.12 9.41
CA ASP A 46 7.44 -18.19 10.40
C ASP A 46 6.11 -18.86 10.80
N ALA A 47 6.07 -20.20 10.76
CA ALA A 47 4.87 -20.97 11.05
C ALA A 47 4.40 -20.86 12.51
N ARG A 48 5.25 -20.37 13.43
CA ARG A 48 4.89 -20.10 14.83
C ARG A 48 4.11 -18.80 15.02
N CYS A 49 4.04 -17.94 14.01
CA CYS A 49 3.27 -16.71 14.05
C CYS A 49 1.77 -16.99 14.21
N ARG A 50 1.11 -16.24 15.09
CA ARG A 50 -0.34 -16.36 15.29
C ARG A 50 -1.10 -15.66 14.17
N ALA A 51 -2.29 -16.18 13.87
CA ALA A 51 -3.24 -15.62 12.91
C ALA A 51 -4.67 -15.85 13.41
N THR A 52 -5.59 -15.00 12.96
CA THR A 52 -7.03 -15.16 13.23
C THR A 52 -7.71 -15.79 12.02
N ILE A 53 -8.64 -16.70 12.26
CA ILE A 53 -9.41 -17.38 11.20
C ILE A 53 -10.51 -16.44 10.70
N GLY A 54 -10.76 -16.45 9.39
CA GLY A 54 -11.81 -15.66 8.75
C GLY A 54 -11.30 -14.38 8.09
N GLU A 55 -12.22 -13.47 7.82
CA GLU A 55 -11.97 -12.19 7.15
C GLU A 55 -12.34 -11.01 8.05
N VAL A 56 -11.78 -9.84 7.77
CA VAL A 56 -12.20 -8.62 8.48
C VAL A 56 -13.54 -8.13 7.92
N GLY A 57 -14.50 -7.87 8.80
CA GLY A 57 -15.82 -7.33 8.41
C GLY A 57 -15.79 -5.93 7.78
N ASN A 58 -16.98 -5.35 7.57
CA ASN A 58 -17.17 -4.04 6.92
C ASN A 58 -16.58 -3.97 5.49
N ALA A 59 -16.77 -5.03 4.71
CA ALA A 59 -16.25 -5.13 3.33
C ALA A 59 -16.81 -4.01 2.41
N GLU A 60 -18.00 -3.50 2.68
CA GLU A 60 -18.67 -2.45 1.92
C GLU A 60 -18.12 -1.04 2.19
N GLN A 61 -17.15 -0.89 3.09
CA GLN A 61 -16.52 0.38 3.43
C GLN A 61 -15.98 1.15 2.21
N SER A 62 -15.58 0.44 1.14
CA SER A 62 -15.10 1.04 -0.12
C SER A 62 -16.20 1.71 -0.93
N ASN A 63 -17.46 1.30 -0.75
CA ASN A 63 -18.61 1.75 -1.56
C ASN A 63 -19.17 3.08 -1.03
N ILE A 64 -18.71 3.55 0.13
CA ILE A 64 -19.19 4.78 0.75
C ILE A 64 -18.76 6.00 -0.08
N ASN A 65 -19.74 6.71 -0.63
CA ASN A 65 -19.55 8.04 -1.19
C ASN A 65 -19.55 9.10 -0.07
N TRP A 66 -18.47 9.88 0.02
CA TRP A 66 -18.34 10.94 1.03
C TRP A 66 -19.14 12.21 0.66
N GLY A 67 -19.47 12.41 -0.62
CA GLY A 67 -20.36 13.44 -1.15
C GLY A 67 -19.80 14.87 -1.10
N LYS A 68 -19.40 15.35 0.08
CA LYS A 68 -18.97 16.73 0.33
C LYS A 68 -17.56 16.82 0.91
N ALA A 69 -16.88 17.93 0.64
CA ALA A 69 -15.54 18.22 1.19
C ALA A 69 -15.51 18.21 2.72
N GLY A 70 -16.54 18.75 3.40
CA GLY A 70 -16.63 18.78 4.86
C GLY A 70 -16.55 17.40 5.52
N ARG A 71 -17.13 16.37 4.89
CA ARG A 71 -17.09 15.00 5.43
C ARG A 71 -15.67 14.41 5.41
N MET A 72 -14.84 14.83 4.45
CA MET A 72 -13.41 14.50 4.42
C MET A 72 -12.62 15.29 5.48
N ARG A 73 -13.01 16.54 5.76
CA ARG A 73 -12.40 17.34 6.84
C ARG A 73 -12.66 16.72 8.22
N TRP A 74 -13.86 16.18 8.48
CA TRP A 74 -14.17 15.46 9.72
C TRP A 74 -13.29 14.21 9.95
N LYS A 75 -12.76 13.62 8.87
CA LYS A 75 -11.77 12.53 8.95
C LYS A 75 -10.33 13.00 9.16
N GLY A 76 -10.10 14.30 9.39
CA GLY A 76 -8.78 14.89 9.57
C GLY A 76 -8.00 15.15 8.27
N LYS A 77 -8.58 14.89 7.09
CA LYS A 77 -7.90 15.17 5.81
C LYS A 77 -8.03 16.65 5.45
N ARG A 78 -6.92 17.31 5.09
CA ARG A 78 -6.88 18.70 4.63
C ARG A 78 -6.90 18.76 3.08
N PRO A 79 -7.22 19.92 2.49
CA PRO A 79 -7.03 20.12 1.05
C PRO A 79 -5.57 19.89 0.64
N THR A 80 -5.37 19.31 -0.55
CA THR A 80 -4.05 19.08 -1.15
C THR A 80 -3.95 19.88 -2.45
N VAL A 81 -2.94 20.75 -2.57
CA VAL A 81 -2.70 21.58 -3.75
C VAL A 81 -1.88 20.81 -4.79
N ARG A 82 -2.18 20.99 -6.08
CA ARG A 82 -1.44 20.37 -7.19
C ARG A 82 -0.12 21.10 -7.44
N GLY A 83 0.96 20.38 -7.75
CA GLY A 83 2.28 20.97 -8.01
C GLY A 83 2.32 21.96 -9.16
N VAL A 84 1.54 21.74 -10.23
CA VAL A 84 1.44 22.66 -11.39
C VAL A 84 0.74 23.99 -11.08
N ALA A 85 0.11 24.12 -9.91
CA ALA A 85 -0.52 25.37 -9.47
C ALA A 85 0.41 26.18 -8.54
N MET A 86 1.61 25.67 -8.26
CA MET A 86 2.59 26.29 -7.38
C MET A 86 3.61 27.10 -8.18
N ASN A 87 4.39 27.93 -7.50
CA ASN A 87 5.53 28.62 -8.09
C ASN A 87 6.69 27.63 -8.30
N PRO A 88 7.64 27.91 -9.22
CA PRO A 88 8.78 27.03 -9.48
C PRO A 88 9.72 26.85 -8.26
N VAL A 89 9.66 27.75 -7.27
CA VAL A 89 10.39 27.62 -6.00
C VAL A 89 9.80 26.54 -5.08
N ASP A 90 8.49 26.27 -5.18
CA ASP A 90 7.77 25.38 -4.27
C ASP A 90 7.68 23.94 -4.78
N HIS A 91 7.52 23.78 -6.10
CA HIS A 91 7.39 22.47 -6.73
C HIS A 91 8.14 22.42 -8.07
N PRO A 92 8.83 21.32 -8.40
CA PRO A 92 9.49 21.13 -9.71
C PRO A 92 8.56 21.16 -10.94
N HIS A 93 7.25 21.28 -10.75
CA HIS A 93 6.25 21.37 -11.82
C HIS A 93 5.61 22.76 -11.88
N GLY A 94 6.01 23.66 -10.98
CA GLY A 94 5.43 24.98 -10.84
C GLY A 94 5.94 25.96 -11.89
N GLY A 95 5.22 27.07 -12.04
CA GLY A 95 5.51 28.13 -13.01
C GLY A 95 4.88 27.94 -14.38
N GLY A 96 5.28 28.78 -15.33
CA GLY A 96 4.70 28.90 -16.66
C GLY A 96 3.57 29.94 -16.74
N GLU A 97 3.35 30.47 -17.93
CA GLU A 97 2.24 31.38 -18.22
C GLU A 97 1.00 30.55 -18.61
N GLY A 98 -0.07 30.66 -17.80
CA GLY A 98 -1.27 29.84 -17.98
C GLY A 98 -1.11 28.39 -17.48
N LYS A 99 -1.95 27.48 -17.99
CA LYS A 99 -1.92 26.07 -17.55
C LYS A 99 -0.79 25.32 -18.23
N THR A 100 0.02 24.63 -17.44
CA THR A 100 1.08 23.74 -17.92
C THR A 100 0.87 22.29 -17.46
N SER A 101 1.44 21.34 -18.20
CA SER A 101 1.62 19.95 -17.77
C SER A 101 2.81 19.78 -16.81
N GLY A 102 3.50 20.87 -16.46
CA GLY A 102 4.68 20.92 -15.59
C GLY A 102 6.01 20.99 -16.35
N GLY A 103 6.00 20.84 -17.69
CA GLY A 103 7.20 20.99 -18.53
C GLY A 103 8.32 19.97 -18.29
N ARG A 104 8.04 18.89 -17.54
CA ARG A 104 9.02 17.87 -17.11
C ARG A 104 8.32 16.53 -16.86
N HIS A 105 9.10 15.44 -16.89
CA HIS A 105 8.64 14.15 -16.35
C HIS A 105 8.18 14.26 -14.87
N PRO A 106 7.11 13.55 -14.48
CA PRO A 106 6.56 13.63 -13.13
C PRO A 106 7.57 13.30 -12.01
N VAL A 107 7.66 14.20 -11.04
CA VAL A 107 8.46 14.05 -9.81
C VAL A 107 7.64 14.42 -8.57
N ASN A 108 8.12 13.98 -7.41
CA ASN A 108 7.59 14.46 -6.13
C ASN A 108 8.05 15.90 -5.83
N PRO A 109 7.51 16.57 -4.78
CA PRO A 109 7.90 17.94 -4.44
C PRO A 109 9.41 18.13 -4.15
N ALA A 110 10.10 17.05 -3.75
CA ALA A 110 11.54 17.03 -3.51
C ALA A 110 12.37 16.65 -4.76
N GLY A 111 11.76 16.57 -5.95
CA GLY A 111 12.42 16.28 -7.22
C GLY A 111 12.77 14.81 -7.49
N LYS A 112 12.37 13.87 -6.63
CA LYS A 112 12.60 12.43 -6.85
C LYS A 112 11.63 11.90 -7.91
N PRO A 113 12.12 11.20 -8.94
CA PRO A 113 11.27 10.63 -9.99
C PRO A 113 10.45 9.45 -9.48
N GLU A 114 9.34 9.18 -10.17
CA GLU A 114 8.54 7.99 -9.94
C GLU A 114 9.28 6.72 -10.37
N GLY A 115 9.17 5.66 -9.58
CA GLY A 115 9.87 4.41 -9.87
C GLY A 115 9.77 3.39 -8.74
N ARG A 116 10.60 2.35 -8.79
CA ARG A 116 10.70 1.37 -7.70
C ARG A 116 11.41 2.01 -6.50
N THR A 117 10.66 2.25 -5.43
CA THR A 117 11.16 2.91 -4.20
C THR A 117 11.66 1.93 -3.13
N ARG A 118 11.47 0.63 -3.31
CA ARG A 118 11.96 -0.38 -2.38
C ARG A 118 13.49 -0.44 -2.44
N ALA A 119 14.15 -0.16 -1.32
CA ALA A 119 15.59 -0.35 -1.19
C ALA A 119 15.98 -1.80 -1.53
N ALA A 120 17.04 -1.96 -2.33
CA ALA A 120 17.57 -3.26 -2.69
C ALA A 120 18.23 -3.95 -1.47
N ASN A 121 18.39 -5.26 -1.54
CA ASN A 121 19.14 -6.08 -0.58
C ASN A 121 18.63 -6.03 0.86
N LYS A 122 17.33 -5.76 1.08
CA LYS A 122 16.76 -5.86 2.43
C LYS A 122 16.69 -7.34 2.81
N ALA A 123 16.96 -7.67 4.07
CA ALA A 123 16.85 -9.03 4.58
C ALA A 123 15.48 -9.68 4.30
N SER A 124 14.42 -8.87 4.26
CA SER A 124 13.06 -9.31 3.93
C SER A 124 12.87 -9.77 2.47
N ASP A 125 13.77 -9.46 1.55
CA ASP A 125 13.69 -9.93 0.15
C ASP A 125 13.75 -11.46 0.09
N LYS A 126 14.55 -12.11 0.96
CA LYS A 126 14.64 -13.57 1.06
C LYS A 126 13.29 -14.24 1.39
N MET A 127 12.43 -13.52 2.10
CA MET A 127 11.11 -14.03 2.52
C MET A 127 10.03 -13.82 1.46
N ILE A 128 10.30 -13.07 0.40
CA ILE A 128 9.30 -12.74 -0.64
C ILE A 128 9.56 -13.60 -1.86
N VAL A 129 8.70 -14.59 -2.04
CA VAL A 129 8.78 -15.53 -3.17
C VAL A 129 8.41 -14.84 -4.47
N ARG A 130 7.36 -13.99 -4.45
CA ARG A 130 6.91 -13.27 -5.64
C ARG A 130 6.31 -11.92 -5.29
N ARG A 131 6.85 -10.85 -5.88
CA ARG A 131 6.33 -9.48 -5.73
C ARG A 131 4.93 -9.33 -6.36
N ARG A 132 4.18 -8.32 -5.92
CA ARG A 132 2.89 -7.94 -6.52
C ARG A 132 3.07 -7.67 -8.03
N LYS A 133 2.12 -8.13 -8.84
CA LYS A 133 2.07 -7.81 -10.28
C LYS A 133 1.26 -6.52 -10.46
N THR A 134 1.79 -5.58 -11.24
CA THR A 134 1.09 -4.37 -11.68
C THR A 134 0.72 -4.54 -13.16
N GLY A 135 -0.54 -4.36 -13.53
CA GLY A 135 -0.96 -4.39 -14.94
C GLY A 135 -1.10 -5.78 -15.56
N LYS A 136 -1.36 -6.83 -14.78
CA LYS A 136 -1.85 -8.09 -15.39
C LYS A 136 -3.26 -7.78 -15.89
N LYS A 137 -3.47 -7.69 -17.21
CA LYS A 137 -4.81 -7.68 -17.81
C LYS A 137 -5.59 -8.82 -17.16
N ARG A 138 -6.67 -8.47 -16.47
CA ARG A 138 -7.66 -9.45 -16.02
C ARG A 138 -8.31 -10.06 -17.26
#